data_AF-B1VDA8-F1
#
_entry.id   AF-B1VDA8-F1
#
_cell.length_a   1.000
_cell.length_b   1.000
_cell.length_c   1.000
_cell.angle_alpha   90.00
_cell.angle_beta   90.00
_cell.angle_gamma   90.00
#
_symmetry.space_group_name_H-M   'P 1'
#
loop_
_entity.id
_entity.type
_entity.pdbx_description
1 polymer ?
#
loop_
_entity_poly.entity_id
_entity_poly.type
_entity_poly.pdbx_seq_one_letter_code
_entity_poly.pdbx_strand_id
1 'polypeptide(L)'
;MFSTEPCTDSKLFELDNVVVTPHLGASTSEAQDRAGIDVAKSVLLALAGEFVPEAVNVSGGPVGEEVAPWLELVRKLGLLAATLSPEAVQTVQVVATGELSAETVDILGLAALRGVFSASSDEAVTFVNAPALAEQRGVTVSVEKHSEALAHRSAVEVRAVAADGTVTSVTGALTGLQQVEKIVNINGRSFDLRAEGHNIVVHYSDRPGVLGVLGTVLGNAGVDILAAALSQDAEGEGATVILRVDRVVGDAEVEAIVSQLDARVAQVDLS
;
A
#
# COMPACT_ATOMS: atom_id res chain seq x y z
N MET A 1 -42.30 -2.00 -0.11
CA MET A 1 -41.72 -0.73 -0.61
C MET A 1 -42.68 -0.15 -1.62
N PHE A 2 -42.95 1.15 -1.53
CA PHE A 2 -43.77 1.91 -2.47
C PHE A 2 -42.88 2.83 -3.32
N SER A 3 -43.40 3.32 -4.45
CA SER A 3 -42.67 4.25 -5.33
C SER A 3 -42.32 5.58 -4.66
N THR A 4 -43.08 5.97 -3.65
CA THR A 4 -42.85 7.18 -2.84
C THR A 4 -43.23 6.84 -1.42
N GLU A 5 -42.33 7.09 -0.47
CA GLU A 5 -42.54 6.85 0.96
C GLU A 5 -42.35 8.15 1.75
N PRO A 6 -43.16 8.42 2.80
CA PRO A 6 -44.23 7.57 3.35
C PRO A 6 -45.45 7.45 2.41
N CYS A 7 -45.99 6.24 2.25
CA CYS A 7 -47.18 5.99 1.43
C CYS A 7 -48.38 5.67 2.32
N THR A 8 -49.40 6.52 2.32
CA THR A 8 -50.58 6.40 3.20
C THR A 8 -51.91 6.36 2.44
N ASP A 9 -51.89 6.51 1.11
CA ASP A 9 -53.07 6.72 0.26
C ASP A 9 -53.07 5.86 -1.01
N SER A 10 -52.26 4.79 -1.05
CA SER A 10 -52.23 3.88 -2.20
C SER A 10 -53.57 3.16 -2.37
N LYS A 11 -54.10 3.16 -3.61
CA LYS A 11 -55.28 2.36 -3.98
C LYS A 11 -55.10 0.86 -3.72
N LEU A 12 -53.85 0.39 -3.61
CA LEU A 12 -53.55 -1.00 -3.27
C LEU A 12 -54.01 -1.37 -1.85
N PHE A 13 -54.23 -0.39 -0.96
CA PHE A 13 -54.73 -0.62 0.40
C PHE A 13 -56.20 -1.02 0.44
N GLU A 14 -56.93 -0.82 -0.66
CA GLU A 14 -58.35 -1.20 -0.79
C GLU A 14 -58.54 -2.64 -1.31
N LEU A 15 -57.45 -3.36 -1.62
CA LEU A 15 -57.49 -4.67 -2.25
C LEU A 15 -57.14 -5.79 -1.26
N ASP A 16 -58.13 -6.58 -0.84
CA ASP A 16 -57.96 -7.67 0.13
C ASP A 16 -56.98 -8.77 -0.32
N ASN A 17 -56.74 -8.91 -1.62
CA ASN A 17 -55.79 -9.87 -2.19
C ASN A 17 -54.34 -9.33 -2.26
N VAL A 18 -54.07 -8.14 -1.70
CA VAL A 18 -52.74 -7.52 -1.68
C VAL A 18 -52.28 -7.34 -0.24
N VAL A 19 -51.31 -8.15 0.20
CA VAL A 19 -50.67 -7.97 1.51
C VAL A 19 -49.62 -6.87 1.43
N VAL A 20 -49.76 -5.84 2.28
CA VAL A 20 -48.81 -4.74 2.37
C VAL A 20 -48.18 -4.68 3.75
N THR A 21 -46.91 -4.28 3.81
CA THR A 21 -46.18 -4.00 5.05
C THR A 21 -45.42 -2.69 4.89
N PRO A 22 -45.42 -1.78 5.90
CA PRO A 22 -44.78 -0.46 5.81
C PRO A 22 -43.25 -0.58 5.92
N HIS A 23 -42.61 -1.06 4.86
CA HIS A 23 -41.16 -1.19 4.74
C HIS A 23 -40.49 -1.91 5.94
N LEU A 24 -41.16 -2.95 6.46
CA LEU A 24 -40.70 -3.68 7.64
C LEU A 24 -39.59 -4.71 7.35
N GLY A 25 -39.09 -4.79 6.11
CA GLY A 25 -38.14 -5.82 5.68
C GLY A 25 -36.83 -5.86 6.48
N ALA A 26 -36.35 -4.71 6.94
CA ALA A 26 -35.16 -4.59 7.80
C ALA A 26 -35.50 -4.15 9.24
N SER A 27 -36.79 -4.14 9.60
CA SER A 27 -37.28 -3.73 10.93
C SER A 27 -37.26 -4.90 11.92
N THR A 28 -36.11 -5.56 12.03
CA THR A 28 -35.85 -6.63 13.00
C THR A 28 -34.69 -6.24 13.90
N SER A 29 -34.69 -6.71 15.15
CA SER A 29 -33.58 -6.50 16.10
C SER A 29 -32.24 -6.93 15.52
N GLU A 30 -32.21 -8.09 14.88
CA GLU A 30 -31.03 -8.73 14.34
C GLU A 30 -30.43 -7.94 13.17
N ALA A 31 -31.29 -7.34 12.32
CA ALA A 31 -30.85 -6.50 11.22
C ALA A 31 -30.28 -5.16 11.74
N GLN A 32 -30.91 -4.56 12.75
CA GLN A 32 -30.44 -3.31 13.37
C GLN A 32 -29.12 -3.52 14.13
N ASP A 33 -28.98 -4.63 14.86
CA ASP A 33 -27.75 -4.99 15.57
C ASP A 33 -26.58 -5.20 14.58
N ARG A 34 -26.83 -5.93 13.48
CA ARG A 34 -25.82 -6.14 12.43
C ARG A 34 -25.40 -4.81 11.81
N ALA A 35 -26.37 -3.98 11.41
CA ALA A 35 -26.08 -2.66 10.85
C ALA A 35 -25.26 -1.79 11.82
N GLY A 36 -25.56 -1.84 13.12
CA GLY A 36 -24.81 -1.14 14.15
C GLY A 36 -23.35 -1.62 14.27
N ILE A 37 -23.12 -2.94 14.26
CA ILE A 37 -21.78 -3.53 14.30
C ILE A 37 -20.98 -3.15 13.05
N ASP A 38 -21.59 -3.21 11.87
CA ASP A 38 -20.92 -2.91 10.61
C ASP A 38 -20.51 -1.42 10.56
N VAL A 39 -21.40 -0.50 10.94
CA VAL A 39 -21.07 0.93 11.06
C VAL A 39 -19.98 1.16 12.11
N ALA A 40 -20.03 0.49 13.27
CA ALA A 40 -19.00 0.63 14.30
C ALA A 40 -17.61 0.21 13.79
N LYS A 41 -17.52 -0.88 13.01
CA LYS A 41 -16.27 -1.29 12.36
C LYS A 41 -15.81 -0.26 11.35
N SER A 42 -16.70 0.25 10.49
CA SER A 42 -16.37 1.31 9.54
C SER A 42 -15.86 2.58 10.23
N VAL A 43 -16.45 2.96 11.37
CA VAL A 43 -15.99 4.11 12.17
C VAL A 43 -14.62 3.85 12.78
N LEU A 44 -14.35 2.65 13.31
CA LEU A 44 -13.04 2.29 13.82
C LEU A 44 -11.96 2.37 12.74
N LEU A 45 -12.24 1.82 11.55
CA LEU A 45 -11.35 1.91 10.39
C LEU A 45 -11.11 3.38 10.01
N ALA A 46 -12.18 4.19 9.94
CA ALA A 46 -12.07 5.61 9.61
C ALA A 46 -11.21 6.39 10.62
N LEU A 47 -11.41 6.15 11.92
CA LEU A 47 -10.66 6.82 12.98
C LEU A 47 -9.20 6.34 13.06
N ALA A 48 -8.93 5.09 12.68
CA ALA A 48 -7.57 4.57 12.50
C ALA A 48 -6.90 5.08 11.21
N GLY A 49 -7.62 5.83 10.36
CA GLY A 49 -7.15 6.28 9.06
C GLY A 49 -7.03 5.15 8.02
N GLU A 50 -7.62 4.00 8.31
CA GLU A 50 -7.67 2.83 7.43
C GLU A 50 -8.72 2.99 6.34
N PHE A 51 -8.67 2.10 5.34
CA PHE A 51 -9.66 2.07 4.28
C PHE A 51 -11.02 1.63 4.83
N VAL A 52 -12.09 2.31 4.42
CA VAL A 52 -13.46 1.96 4.79
C VAL A 52 -14.18 1.47 3.53
N PRO A 53 -14.38 0.15 3.36
CA PRO A 53 -15.00 -0.42 2.14
C PRO A 53 -16.39 0.14 1.82
N GLU A 54 -17.16 0.43 2.87
CA GLU A 54 -18.53 0.95 2.78
C GLU A 54 -18.62 2.48 2.63
N ALA A 55 -17.48 3.18 2.52
CA ALA A 55 -17.49 4.64 2.45
C ALA A 55 -18.06 5.12 1.12
N VAL A 56 -19.24 5.74 1.20
CA VAL A 56 -20.01 6.22 0.04
C VAL A 56 -19.40 7.45 -0.65
N ASN A 57 -18.39 8.08 -0.02
CA ASN A 57 -17.78 9.34 -0.48
C ASN A 57 -16.30 9.22 -0.82
N VAL A 58 -15.75 7.99 -0.92
CA VAL A 58 -14.38 7.82 -1.43
C VAL A 58 -14.40 8.00 -2.94
N SER A 59 -13.48 8.83 -3.43
CA SER A 59 -13.22 9.00 -4.85
C SER A 59 -12.94 7.62 -5.49
N GLY A 60 -13.89 7.10 -6.28
CA GLY A 60 -13.76 5.78 -6.94
C GLY A 60 -14.91 4.79 -6.67
N GLY A 61 -15.78 5.04 -5.69
CA GLY A 61 -16.91 4.14 -5.38
C GLY A 61 -16.47 2.89 -4.59
N PRO A 62 -17.34 1.86 -4.48
CA PRO A 62 -17.02 0.63 -3.75
C PRO A 62 -15.83 -0.09 -4.39
N VAL A 63 -14.92 -0.59 -3.56
CA VAL A 63 -13.74 -1.33 -4.02
C VAL A 63 -14.08 -2.79 -4.24
N GLY A 64 -13.78 -3.32 -5.42
CA GLY A 64 -14.01 -4.72 -5.75
C GLY A 64 -13.19 -5.67 -4.88
N GLU A 65 -13.72 -6.88 -4.63
CA GLU A 65 -13.08 -7.90 -3.80
C GLU A 65 -11.67 -8.29 -4.30
N GLU A 66 -11.44 -8.23 -5.61
CA GLU A 66 -10.13 -8.50 -6.22
C GLU A 66 -9.10 -7.37 -5.98
N VAL A 67 -9.57 -6.12 -5.79
CA VAL A 67 -8.71 -4.94 -5.61
C VAL A 67 -8.44 -4.66 -4.14
N ALA A 68 -9.39 -4.95 -3.25
CA ALA A 68 -9.27 -4.66 -1.82
C ALA A 68 -7.97 -5.20 -1.17
N PRO A 69 -7.53 -6.45 -1.45
CA PRO A 69 -6.27 -6.98 -0.90
C PRO A 69 -5.01 -6.22 -1.32
N TRP A 70 -5.06 -5.44 -2.40
CA TRP A 70 -3.90 -4.69 -2.91
C TRP A 70 -3.72 -3.34 -2.22
N LEU A 71 -4.74 -2.81 -1.55
CA LEU A 71 -4.70 -1.47 -0.96
C LEU A 71 -3.55 -1.33 0.04
N GLU A 72 -3.37 -2.32 0.90
CA GLU A 72 -2.34 -2.28 1.94
C GLU A 72 -0.94 -2.50 1.36
N LEU A 73 -0.79 -3.45 0.44
CA LEU A 73 0.45 -3.61 -0.31
C LEU A 73 0.84 -2.31 -1.04
N VAL A 74 -0.06 -1.68 -1.78
CA VAL A 74 0.24 -0.46 -2.54
C VAL A 74 0.59 0.72 -1.64
N ARG A 75 -0.04 0.83 -0.45
CA ARG A 75 0.39 1.77 0.59
C ARG A 75 1.85 1.53 0.98
N LYS A 76 2.22 0.27 1.26
CA LYS A 76 3.60 -0.12 1.62
C LYS A 76 4.59 0.17 0.49
N LEU A 77 4.21 -0.07 -0.76
CA LEU A 77 5.02 0.25 -1.93
C LEU A 77 5.24 1.77 -2.07
N GLY A 78 4.19 2.59 -1.85
CA GLY A 78 4.30 4.04 -1.84
C GLY A 78 5.23 4.56 -0.74
N LEU A 79 5.13 4.01 0.47
CA LEU A 79 6.03 4.31 1.58
C LEU A 79 7.48 3.96 1.21
N LEU A 80 7.73 2.73 0.76
CA LEU A 80 9.07 2.29 0.38
C LEU A 80 9.65 3.12 -0.77
N ALA A 81 8.86 3.43 -1.81
CA ALA A 81 9.31 4.26 -2.92
C ALA A 81 9.69 5.68 -2.47
N ALA A 82 8.91 6.28 -1.57
CA ALA A 82 9.22 7.59 -1.00
C ALA A 82 10.47 7.55 -0.10
N THR A 83 10.60 6.54 0.75
CA THR A 83 11.76 6.36 1.64
C THR A 83 13.07 6.13 0.86
N LEU A 84 13.00 5.49 -0.30
CA LEU A 84 14.15 5.27 -1.18
C LEU A 84 14.43 6.44 -2.13
N SER A 85 13.50 7.40 -2.24
CA SER A 85 13.67 8.54 -3.13
C SER A 85 14.71 9.52 -2.55
N PRO A 86 15.66 10.01 -3.36
CA PRO A 86 16.73 10.89 -2.87
C PRO A 86 16.23 12.31 -2.56
N GLU A 87 15.12 12.73 -3.15
CA GLU A 87 14.51 14.04 -2.96
C GLU A 87 12.99 13.93 -2.81
N ALA A 88 12.33 15.06 -2.56
CA ALA A 88 10.88 15.14 -2.45
C ALA A 88 10.19 14.68 -3.75
N VAL A 89 9.22 13.78 -3.58
CA VAL A 89 8.40 13.23 -4.68
C VAL A 89 7.45 14.31 -5.22
N GLN A 90 7.44 14.51 -6.53
CA GLN A 90 6.50 15.40 -7.24
C GLN A 90 5.41 14.65 -8.00
N THR A 91 5.69 13.42 -8.44
CA THR A 91 4.72 12.60 -9.16
C THR A 91 4.73 11.17 -8.62
N VAL A 92 3.54 10.61 -8.40
CA VAL A 92 3.34 9.21 -8.04
C VAL A 92 2.60 8.53 -9.20
N GLN A 93 3.23 7.54 -9.82
CA GLN A 93 2.60 6.74 -10.87
C GLN A 93 2.37 5.33 -10.35
N VAL A 94 1.16 4.83 -10.49
CA VAL A 94 0.80 3.46 -10.11
C VAL A 94 0.49 2.69 -11.39
N VAL A 95 1.18 1.58 -11.63
CA VAL A 95 0.99 0.74 -12.81
C VAL A 95 0.51 -0.63 -12.35
N ALA A 96 -0.76 -0.93 -12.61
CA ALA A 96 -1.35 -2.25 -12.37
C ALA A 96 -1.14 -3.13 -13.61
N THR A 97 -0.56 -4.32 -13.42
CA THR A 97 -0.22 -5.24 -14.51
C THR A 97 -0.91 -6.59 -14.39
N GLY A 98 -1.11 -7.27 -15.52
CA GLY A 98 -1.66 -8.63 -15.57
C GLY A 98 -3.16 -8.69 -15.30
N GLU A 99 -3.62 -9.69 -14.57
CA GLU A 99 -5.06 -9.90 -14.30
C GLU A 99 -5.71 -8.71 -13.60
N LEU A 100 -5.00 -8.05 -12.69
CA LEU A 100 -5.46 -6.85 -11.99
C LEU A 100 -5.78 -5.68 -12.94
N SER A 101 -5.21 -5.66 -14.15
CA SER A 101 -5.53 -4.64 -15.16
C SER A 101 -6.98 -4.73 -15.70
N ALA A 102 -7.67 -5.84 -15.48
CA ALA A 102 -9.08 -5.98 -15.83
C ALA A 102 -10.03 -5.25 -14.86
N GLU A 103 -9.53 -4.88 -13.68
CA GLU A 103 -10.33 -4.29 -12.59
C GLU A 103 -10.36 -2.75 -12.63
N THR A 104 -11.22 -2.18 -11.79
CA THR A 104 -11.23 -0.73 -11.46
C THR A 104 -10.21 -0.46 -10.37
N VAL A 105 -9.05 0.10 -10.74
CA VAL A 105 -7.86 0.20 -9.88
C VAL A 105 -7.51 1.63 -9.46
N ASP A 106 -8.34 2.62 -9.79
CA ASP A 106 -8.06 4.04 -9.51
C ASP A 106 -7.78 4.31 -8.02
N ILE A 107 -8.42 3.55 -7.13
CA ILE A 107 -8.22 3.61 -5.68
C ILE A 107 -6.78 3.28 -5.25
N LEU A 108 -6.03 2.51 -6.04
CA LEU A 108 -4.62 2.19 -5.76
C LEU A 108 -3.75 3.46 -5.80
N GLY A 109 -4.12 4.47 -6.59
CA GLY A 109 -3.47 5.78 -6.57
C GLY A 109 -3.56 6.46 -5.20
N LEU A 110 -4.73 6.39 -4.55
CA LEU A 110 -4.92 6.93 -3.20
C LEU A 110 -4.13 6.14 -2.15
N ALA A 111 -4.08 4.81 -2.28
CA ALA A 111 -3.27 3.97 -1.41
C ALA A 111 -1.77 4.33 -1.52
N ALA A 112 -1.26 4.50 -2.74
CA ALA A 112 0.13 4.89 -2.98
C ALA A 112 0.45 6.27 -2.40
N LEU A 113 -0.41 7.27 -2.63
CA LEU A 113 -0.26 8.61 -2.05
C LEU A 113 -0.21 8.58 -0.52
N ARG A 114 -1.09 7.79 0.11
CA ARG A 114 -1.08 7.61 1.57
C ARG A 114 0.26 7.08 2.05
N GLY A 115 0.81 6.08 1.36
CA GLY A 115 2.16 5.56 1.60
C GLY A 115 3.23 6.64 1.49
N VAL A 116 3.27 7.35 0.37
CA VAL A 116 4.27 8.39 0.09
C VAL A 116 4.25 9.50 1.15
N PHE A 117 3.06 9.96 1.56
CA PHE A 117 2.96 11.02 2.57
C PHE A 117 3.23 10.53 3.99
N SER A 118 3.00 9.25 4.30
CA SER A 118 3.34 8.70 5.62
C SER A 118 4.85 8.72 5.91
N ALA A 119 5.70 8.77 4.88
CA ALA A 119 7.16 8.91 5.03
C ALA A 119 7.60 10.28 5.57
N SER A 120 6.74 11.31 5.48
CA SER A 120 7.13 12.72 5.69
C SER A 120 6.09 13.55 6.46
N SER A 121 5.10 12.91 7.09
CA SER A 121 3.99 13.59 7.76
C SER A 121 3.88 13.18 9.22
N ASP A 122 3.83 14.16 10.11
CA ASP A 122 3.54 13.95 11.53
C ASP A 122 2.03 13.67 11.78
N GLU A 123 1.17 14.10 10.84
CA GLU A 123 -0.27 13.86 10.89
C GLU A 123 -0.64 12.58 10.11
N ALA A 124 -1.63 11.85 10.63
CA ALA A 124 -2.15 10.64 10.00
C ALA A 124 -2.76 10.94 8.62
N VAL A 125 -2.24 10.25 7.59
CA VAL A 125 -2.76 10.34 6.23
C VAL A 125 -3.81 9.25 6.03
N THR A 126 -4.98 9.67 5.54
CA THR A 126 -6.19 8.87 5.33
C THR A 126 -6.59 8.93 3.85
N PHE A 127 -7.49 8.05 3.42
CA PHE A 127 -8.05 8.09 2.06
C PHE A 127 -8.84 9.38 1.76
N VAL A 128 -9.32 10.08 2.80
CA VAL A 128 -10.13 11.30 2.65
C VAL A 128 -9.25 12.53 2.48
N ASN A 129 -8.17 12.66 3.26
CA ASN A 129 -7.30 13.84 3.21
C ASN A 129 -6.12 13.71 2.22
N ALA A 130 -5.75 12.50 1.78
CA ALA A 130 -4.64 12.30 0.84
C ALA A 130 -4.74 13.14 -0.45
N PRO A 131 -5.91 13.27 -1.14
CA PRO A 131 -6.02 14.10 -2.32
C PRO A 131 -5.76 15.59 -2.05
N ALA A 132 -6.34 16.12 -0.98
CA ALA A 132 -6.16 17.52 -0.59
C ALA A 132 -4.70 17.81 -0.20
N LEU A 133 -4.06 16.85 0.48
CA LEU A 133 -2.64 16.94 0.82
C LEU A 133 -1.75 16.91 -0.42
N ALA A 134 -2.10 16.10 -1.42
CA ALA A 134 -1.40 16.04 -2.69
C ALA A 134 -1.48 17.39 -3.44
N GLU A 135 -2.68 17.97 -3.53
CA GLU A 135 -2.88 19.29 -4.14
C GLU A 135 -2.09 20.38 -3.41
N GLN A 136 -2.14 20.41 -2.07
CA GLN A 136 -1.39 21.36 -1.24
C GLN A 136 0.13 21.25 -1.44
N ARG A 137 0.65 20.02 -1.58
CA ARG A 137 2.08 19.74 -1.77
C ARG A 137 2.52 19.78 -3.23
N GLY A 138 1.60 20.03 -4.17
CA GLY A 138 1.88 20.00 -5.61
C GLY A 138 2.28 18.62 -6.14
N VAL A 139 1.85 17.55 -5.47
CA VAL A 139 2.13 16.17 -5.89
C VAL A 139 1.00 15.68 -6.78
N THR A 140 1.37 15.19 -7.96
CA THR A 140 0.39 14.60 -8.90
C THR A 140 0.37 13.08 -8.78
N VAL A 141 -0.79 12.47 -9.04
CA VAL A 141 -0.95 11.02 -9.05
C VAL A 141 -1.56 10.56 -10.37
N SER A 142 -1.05 9.48 -10.94
CA SER A 142 -1.67 8.78 -12.07
C SER A 142 -1.76 7.28 -11.80
N VAL A 143 -2.77 6.64 -12.40
CA VAL A 143 -2.94 5.19 -12.38
C VAL A 143 -3.04 4.69 -13.81
N GLU A 144 -2.21 3.72 -14.15
CA GLU A 144 -2.09 3.11 -15.46
C GLU A 144 -2.33 1.60 -15.36
N LYS A 145 -2.75 1.00 -16.48
CA LYS A 145 -3.08 -0.43 -16.57
C LYS A 145 -2.41 -1.04 -17.78
N HIS A 146 -1.69 -2.15 -17.58
CA HIS A 146 -1.11 -2.95 -18.65
C HIS A 146 -1.55 -4.41 -18.54
N SER A 147 -2.08 -4.99 -19.61
CA SER A 147 -2.50 -6.39 -19.60
C SER A 147 -1.33 -7.39 -19.59
N GLU A 148 -0.17 -6.98 -20.07
CA GLU A 148 1.04 -7.80 -20.08
C GLU A 148 1.65 -7.90 -18.69
N ALA A 149 1.95 -9.12 -18.26
CA ALA A 149 2.63 -9.43 -17.01
C ALA A 149 3.85 -10.31 -17.31
N LEU A 150 5.02 -9.93 -16.81
CA LEU A 150 6.27 -10.63 -17.13
C LEU A 150 6.59 -11.75 -16.13
N ALA A 151 6.54 -11.43 -14.83
CA ALA A 151 7.00 -12.35 -13.77
C ALA A 151 5.87 -12.91 -12.89
N HIS A 152 4.80 -12.14 -12.66
CA HIS A 152 3.69 -12.50 -11.79
C HIS A 152 2.37 -12.37 -12.55
N ARG A 153 1.35 -13.18 -12.21
CA ARG A 153 0.00 -13.08 -12.81
C ARG A 153 -0.62 -11.70 -12.63
N SER A 154 -0.30 -11.04 -11.53
CA SER A 154 -0.60 -9.63 -11.28
C SER A 154 0.52 -9.03 -10.46
N ALA A 155 0.83 -7.77 -10.74
CA ALA A 155 1.76 -6.98 -9.95
C ALA A 155 1.37 -5.51 -10.03
N VAL A 156 1.74 -4.75 -9.00
CA VAL A 156 1.60 -3.29 -8.98
C VAL A 156 2.98 -2.68 -8.82
N GLU A 157 3.35 -1.82 -9.77
CA GLU A 157 4.52 -0.97 -9.67
C GLU A 157 4.11 0.41 -9.19
N VAL A 158 4.77 0.93 -8.16
CA VAL A 158 4.68 2.33 -7.75
C VAL A 158 5.98 3.03 -8.13
N ARG A 159 5.87 4.12 -8.90
CA ARG A 159 6.99 4.98 -9.29
C ARG A 159 6.85 6.33 -8.61
N ALA A 160 7.84 6.68 -7.80
CA ALA A 160 8.00 8.00 -7.23
C ALA A 160 9.00 8.79 -8.09
N VAL A 161 8.53 9.88 -8.70
CA VAL A 161 9.36 10.77 -9.52
C VAL A 161 9.70 12.01 -8.68
N ALA A 162 10.99 12.21 -8.45
CA ALA A 162 11.54 13.35 -7.73
C ALA A 162 11.57 14.63 -8.58
N ALA A 163 11.84 15.77 -7.93
CA ALA A 163 11.91 17.08 -8.58
C ALA A 163 12.97 17.20 -9.67
N ASP A 164 14.08 16.48 -9.51
CA ASP A 164 15.18 16.39 -10.47
C ASP A 164 14.90 15.42 -11.65
N GLY A 165 13.75 14.73 -11.64
CA GLY A 165 13.38 13.71 -12.62
C GLY A 165 13.87 12.31 -12.29
N THR A 166 14.58 12.11 -11.18
CA THR A 166 14.97 10.77 -10.71
C THR A 166 13.73 9.93 -10.43
N VAL A 167 13.72 8.70 -10.93
CA VAL A 167 12.61 7.75 -10.73
C VAL A 167 13.04 6.65 -9.77
N THR A 168 12.28 6.49 -8.69
CA THR A 168 12.37 5.34 -7.80
C THR A 168 11.16 4.45 -8.04
N SER A 169 11.38 3.19 -8.40
CA SER A 169 10.31 2.22 -8.62
C SER A 169 10.37 1.05 -7.65
N VAL A 170 9.20 0.66 -7.17
CA VAL A 170 9.02 -0.52 -6.30
C VAL A 170 7.82 -1.30 -6.82
N THR A 171 8.01 -2.60 -7.04
CA THR A 171 6.93 -3.50 -7.48
C THR A 171 6.59 -4.50 -6.38
N GLY A 172 5.29 -4.71 -6.18
CA GLY A 172 4.77 -5.73 -5.29
C GLY A 172 3.80 -6.68 -5.98
N ALA A 173 3.64 -7.86 -5.38
CA ALA A 173 2.66 -8.86 -5.80
C ALA A 173 2.04 -9.56 -4.57
N LEU A 174 0.78 -9.99 -4.70
CA LEU A 174 0.15 -10.90 -3.74
C LEU A 174 0.40 -12.35 -4.19
N THR A 175 0.90 -13.18 -3.28
CA THR A 175 1.37 -14.54 -3.62
C THR A 175 0.66 -15.64 -2.83
N GLY A 176 0.37 -16.74 -3.53
CA GLY A 176 -0.30 -17.90 -2.95
C GLY A 176 -1.77 -17.65 -2.59
N LEU A 177 -2.43 -18.70 -2.07
CA LEU A 177 -3.84 -18.63 -1.66
C LEU A 177 -4.07 -17.71 -0.45
N GLN A 178 -3.02 -17.45 0.33
CA GLN A 178 -3.06 -16.55 1.48
C GLN A 178 -2.83 -15.09 1.10
N GLN A 179 -2.66 -14.78 -0.19
CA GLN A 179 -2.40 -13.43 -0.69
C GLN A 179 -1.27 -12.73 0.07
N VAL A 180 -0.16 -13.45 0.30
CA VAL A 180 0.98 -12.92 1.04
C VAL A 180 1.57 -11.75 0.25
N GLU A 181 1.64 -10.60 0.88
CA GLU A 181 2.21 -9.37 0.34
C GLU A 181 3.72 -9.51 0.16
N LYS A 182 4.19 -9.34 -1.08
CA LYS A 182 5.61 -9.44 -1.44
C LYS A 182 6.11 -8.18 -2.11
N ILE A 183 7.29 -7.73 -1.73
CA ILE A 183 8.14 -6.86 -2.54
C ILE A 183 8.89 -7.75 -3.52
N VAL A 184 8.69 -7.52 -4.81
CA VAL A 184 9.22 -8.35 -5.88
C VAL A 184 10.20 -7.62 -6.79
N ASN A 185 10.22 -6.28 -6.76
CA ASN A 185 11.22 -5.51 -7.48
C ASN A 185 11.50 -4.16 -6.80
N ILE A 186 12.76 -3.71 -6.85
CA ILE A 186 13.15 -2.33 -6.50
C ILE A 186 14.12 -1.84 -7.57
N ASN A 187 13.77 -0.76 -8.27
CA ASN A 187 14.60 -0.11 -9.29
C ASN A 187 15.16 -1.09 -10.33
N GLY A 188 14.31 -1.99 -10.85
CA GLY A 188 14.68 -3.00 -11.85
C GLY A 188 15.32 -4.27 -11.29
N ARG A 189 15.57 -4.34 -9.98
CA ARG A 189 16.20 -5.51 -9.32
C ARG A 189 15.14 -6.40 -8.70
N SER A 190 15.16 -7.69 -9.01
CA SER A 190 14.12 -8.64 -8.56
C SER A 190 14.42 -9.22 -7.18
N PHE A 191 13.37 -9.33 -6.36
CA PHE A 191 13.42 -9.86 -5.00
C PHE A 191 12.22 -10.80 -4.76
N ASP A 192 12.24 -11.52 -3.64
CA ASP A 192 11.05 -12.19 -3.09
C ASP A 192 11.10 -12.05 -1.57
N LEU A 193 10.63 -10.90 -1.07
CA LEU A 193 10.61 -10.57 0.35
C LEU A 193 9.20 -10.19 0.78
N ARG A 194 8.79 -10.58 1.98
CA ARG A 194 7.47 -10.16 2.51
C ARG A 194 7.48 -8.67 2.83
N ALA A 195 6.39 -7.98 2.50
CA ALA A 195 6.19 -6.58 2.82
C ALA A 195 5.69 -6.40 4.27
N GLU A 196 6.52 -6.76 5.26
CA GLU A 196 6.16 -6.68 6.68
C GLU A 196 7.37 -6.33 7.55
N GLY A 197 7.11 -5.70 8.70
CA GLY A 197 8.10 -5.43 9.74
C GLY A 197 9.16 -4.40 9.36
N HIS A 198 10.24 -4.38 10.14
CA HIS A 198 11.36 -3.49 9.93
C HIS A 198 12.25 -4.00 8.79
N ASN A 199 12.50 -3.16 7.81
CA ASN A 199 13.32 -3.46 6.64
C ASN A 199 14.43 -2.42 6.50
N ILE A 200 15.65 -2.88 6.24
CA ILE A 200 16.79 -2.05 5.86
C ILE A 200 17.16 -2.37 4.41
N VAL A 201 17.17 -1.34 3.57
CA VAL A 201 17.60 -1.42 2.17
C VAL A 201 18.97 -0.77 2.08
N VAL A 202 19.94 -1.51 1.57
CA VAL A 202 21.32 -1.05 1.42
C VAL A 202 21.73 -1.20 -0.05
N HIS A 203 22.06 -0.08 -0.67
CA HIS A 203 22.67 -0.03 -1.99
C HIS A 203 24.15 0.27 -1.86
N TYR A 204 25.00 -0.56 -2.46
CA TYR A 204 26.45 -0.53 -2.27
C TYR A 204 27.20 -0.95 -3.54
N SER A 205 28.49 -0.64 -3.65
CA SER A 205 29.36 -1.18 -4.70
C SER A 205 29.75 -2.62 -4.39
N ASP A 206 29.46 -3.55 -5.30
CA ASP A 206 29.65 -4.98 -5.10
C ASP A 206 31.12 -5.36 -5.12
N ARG A 207 31.65 -5.66 -3.93
CA ARG A 207 33.04 -6.08 -3.71
C ARG A 207 33.10 -7.20 -2.67
N PRO A 208 34.15 -8.03 -2.69
CA PRO A 208 34.28 -9.13 -1.73
C PRO A 208 34.16 -8.65 -0.27
N GLY A 209 33.31 -9.33 0.50
CA GLY A 209 33.17 -9.11 1.95
C GLY A 209 32.05 -8.16 2.39
N VAL A 210 31.35 -7.48 1.47
CA VAL A 210 30.31 -6.50 1.84
C VAL A 210 29.20 -7.11 2.71
N LEU A 211 28.62 -8.24 2.30
CA LEU A 211 27.60 -8.93 3.12
C LEU A 211 28.13 -9.36 4.49
N GLY A 212 29.40 -9.74 4.56
CA GLY A 212 30.04 -10.14 5.82
C GLY A 212 30.16 -8.96 6.78
N VAL A 213 30.56 -7.78 6.29
CA VAL A 213 30.61 -6.54 7.07
C VAL A 213 29.21 -6.16 7.55
N LEU A 214 28.21 -6.16 6.65
CA LEU A 214 26.83 -5.82 7.00
C LEU A 214 26.27 -6.74 8.10
N GLY A 215 26.41 -8.06 7.94
CA GLY A 215 25.99 -9.02 8.95
C GLY A 215 26.76 -8.90 10.26
N THR A 216 28.05 -8.55 10.21
CA THR A 216 28.88 -8.35 11.42
C THR A 216 28.46 -7.10 12.18
N VAL A 217 28.19 -5.98 11.50
CA VAL A 217 27.73 -4.74 12.14
C VAL A 217 26.40 -4.98 12.86
N LEU A 218 25.42 -5.57 12.17
CA LEU A 218 24.11 -5.88 12.75
C LEU A 218 24.21 -6.90 13.90
N GLY A 219 24.97 -7.97 13.71
CA GLY A 219 25.17 -9.02 14.71
C GLY A 219 25.86 -8.52 15.97
N ASN A 220 26.86 -7.63 15.86
CA ASN A 220 27.53 -7.03 17.00
C ASN A 220 26.60 -6.10 17.81
N ALA A 221 25.64 -5.47 17.13
CA ALA A 221 24.57 -4.70 17.76
C ALA A 221 23.43 -5.58 18.29
N GLY A 222 23.50 -6.91 18.09
CA GLY A 222 22.48 -7.86 18.50
C GLY A 222 21.14 -7.71 17.77
N VAL A 223 21.17 -7.19 16.54
CA VAL A 223 20.01 -7.08 15.63
C VAL A 223 19.92 -8.39 14.84
N ASP A 224 18.75 -9.04 14.88
CA ASP A 224 18.53 -10.30 14.16
C ASP A 224 18.07 -10.05 12.72
N ILE A 225 18.53 -10.88 11.78
CA ILE A 225 18.15 -10.82 10.37
C ILE A 225 17.13 -11.92 10.11
N LEU A 226 15.85 -11.54 10.03
CA LEU A 226 14.72 -12.44 9.85
C LEU A 226 14.58 -12.95 8.41
N ALA A 227 14.98 -12.13 7.43
CA ALA A 227 15.02 -12.49 6.03
C ALA A 227 16.00 -11.57 5.29
N ALA A 228 16.56 -12.06 4.19
CA ALA A 228 17.46 -11.30 3.34
C ALA A 228 17.20 -11.65 1.88
N ALA A 229 17.19 -10.63 1.02
CA ALA A 229 17.21 -10.80 -0.43
C ALA A 229 18.22 -9.82 -1.03
N LEU A 230 19.00 -10.29 -1.98
CA LEU A 230 20.07 -9.55 -2.64
C LEU A 230 19.89 -9.68 -4.14
N SER A 231 20.10 -8.59 -4.85
CA SER A 231 20.27 -8.59 -6.30
C SER A 231 21.40 -7.64 -6.67
N GLN A 232 22.24 -8.08 -7.62
CA GLN A 232 23.18 -7.20 -8.30
C GLN A 232 22.43 -6.26 -9.25
N ASP A 233 23.06 -5.15 -9.58
CA ASP A 233 22.57 -4.25 -10.61
C ASP A 233 22.64 -4.96 -11.98
N ALA A 234 21.63 -4.75 -12.83
CA ALA A 234 21.66 -5.30 -14.19
C ALA A 234 22.78 -4.66 -15.04
N GLU A 235 23.08 -3.39 -14.77
CA GLU A 235 24.18 -2.63 -15.34
C GLU A 235 24.93 -1.89 -14.22
N GLY A 236 26.27 -1.90 -14.27
CA GLY A 236 27.12 -1.27 -13.27
C GLY A 236 27.78 -2.26 -12.30
N GLU A 237 28.49 -1.72 -11.31
CA GLU A 237 29.21 -2.50 -10.28
C GLU A 237 28.48 -2.49 -8.94
N GLY A 238 27.21 -2.09 -8.92
CA GLY A 238 26.41 -1.98 -7.70
C GLY A 238 25.66 -3.27 -7.35
N ALA A 239 25.20 -3.33 -6.11
CA ALA A 239 24.21 -4.30 -5.67
C ALA A 239 23.25 -3.66 -4.66
N THR A 240 22.07 -4.26 -4.50
CA THR A 240 21.08 -3.87 -3.49
C THR A 240 20.69 -5.08 -2.68
N VAL A 241 20.79 -4.95 -1.35
CA VAL A 241 20.26 -5.92 -0.39
C VAL A 241 19.11 -5.30 0.38
N ILE A 242 18.05 -6.07 0.57
CA ILE A 242 16.98 -5.77 1.53
C ILE A 242 17.04 -6.83 2.63
N LEU A 243 17.15 -6.37 3.88
CA LEU A 243 17.12 -7.22 5.06
C LEU A 243 15.88 -6.87 5.87
N ARG A 244 15.11 -7.87 6.27
CA ARG A 244 14.09 -7.71 7.29
C ARG A 244 14.71 -8.04 8.65
N VAL A 245 14.59 -7.12 9.58
CA VAL A 245 15.21 -7.19 10.91
C VAL A 245 14.16 -7.18 12.02
N ASP A 246 14.53 -7.62 13.22
CA ASP A 246 13.63 -7.72 14.37
C ASP A 246 13.31 -6.36 15.01
N ARG A 247 14.12 -5.34 14.76
CA ARG A 247 13.96 -3.98 15.30
C ARG A 247 14.63 -2.92 14.43
N VAL A 248 14.30 -1.65 14.70
CA VAL A 248 14.98 -0.50 14.11
C VAL A 248 16.49 -0.55 14.38
N VAL A 249 17.29 -0.30 13.35
CA VAL A 249 18.75 -0.22 13.42
C VAL A 249 19.14 1.18 13.90
N GLY A 250 20.02 1.27 14.90
CA GLY A 250 20.43 2.55 15.46
C GLY A 250 21.30 3.37 14.50
N ASP A 251 21.33 4.69 14.73
CA ASP A 251 22.09 5.62 13.89
C ASP A 251 23.58 5.28 13.83
N ALA A 252 24.15 4.78 14.92
CA ALA A 252 25.55 4.38 14.99
C ALA A 252 25.86 3.19 14.08
N GLU A 253 24.97 2.20 14.00
CA GLU A 253 25.11 1.06 13.10
C GLU A 253 24.89 1.47 11.64
N VAL A 254 23.93 2.35 11.36
CA VAL A 254 23.71 2.91 10.02
C VAL A 254 24.95 3.68 9.55
N GLU A 255 25.52 4.54 10.39
CA GLU A 255 26.74 5.29 10.08
C GLU A 255 27.94 4.35 9.85
N ALA A 256 28.05 3.28 10.64
CA ALA A 256 29.07 2.25 10.45
C ALA A 256 28.91 1.52 9.10
N ILE A 257 27.68 1.19 8.70
CA ILE A 257 27.38 0.57 7.40
C ILE A 257 27.75 1.52 6.26
N VAL A 258 27.28 2.77 6.32
CA VAL A 258 27.54 3.80 5.28
C VAL A 258 29.04 4.02 5.12
N SER A 259 29.77 4.24 6.23
CA SER A 259 31.20 4.56 6.19
C SER A 259 32.09 3.40 5.74
N GLN A 260 31.79 2.16 6.14
CA GLN A 260 32.60 0.99 5.78
C GLN A 260 32.33 0.48 4.36
N LEU A 261 31.11 0.68 3.87
CA LEU A 261 30.65 0.12 2.60
C LEU A 261 30.54 1.14 1.47
N ASP A 262 30.64 2.44 1.77
CA ASP A 262 30.30 3.52 0.83
C ASP A 262 28.89 3.31 0.26
N ALA A 263 27.95 3.07 1.18
CA ALA A 263 26.60 2.61 0.86
C ALA A 263 25.55 3.69 1.12
N ARG A 264 24.44 3.60 0.38
CA ARG A 264 23.20 4.30 0.73
C ARG A 264 22.32 3.36 1.53
N VAL A 265 21.86 3.81 2.68
CA VAL A 265 21.04 3.02 3.61
C VAL A 265 19.71 3.71 3.80
N ALA A 266 18.62 2.95 3.71
CA ALA A 266 17.28 3.39 4.04
C ALA A 266 16.65 2.38 4.99
N GLN A 267 15.93 2.86 5.99
CA GLN A 267 15.15 2.04 6.91
C GLN A 267 13.66 2.34 6.75
N VAL A 268 12.83 1.31 6.75
CA VAL A 268 11.37 1.44 6.65
C VAL A 268 10.69 0.40 7.52
N ASP A 269 9.60 0.79 8.17
CA ASP A 269 8.68 -0.15 8.82
C ASP A 269 7.46 -0.36 7.93
N LEU A 270 7.25 -1.61 7.50
CA LEU A 270 6.14 -2.03 6.64
C LEU A 270 5.07 -2.78 7.43
N SER A 271 4.99 -2.53 8.73
CA SER A 271 3.89 -2.99 9.59
C SER A 271 2.60 -2.22 9.34
#